data_AF-A0ABD3ES96-F1
#
_entry.id   AF-A0ABD3ES96-F1
#
_cell.length_a   1.000
_cell.length_b   1.000
_cell.length_c   1.000
_cell.angle_alpha   90.00
_cell.angle_beta   90.00
_cell.angle_gamma   90.00
#
_symmetry.space_group_name_H-M   'P 1'
#
loop_
_entity.id
_entity.type
_entity.pdbx_description
1 polymer ?
#
loop_
_entity_poly.entity_id
_entity_poly.type
_entity_poly.pdbx_seq_one_letter_code
_entity_poly.pdbx_strand_id
1 'polypeptide(L)'
;MAFSSISYCALFLLLSPLAAAAPRPTPWPPQFHSILFVNASGSLSLIDLWYDWPNGRNFNIIQDQLGKLLYDLEWNNGTSFFYTLDSTKECRSAQLDIGILRPDWLDGAIYLGQEHVDGFLCNVWQKVDFIWYYEDVVTNRPVHWVFYTGRSIHVMTFEVGAVLEDSKWQAPVYCFKKQVAQSDPKSDYKTGVGYLEPQLEDILRGSASPDVNLLR
;
A
#
# COMPACT_ATOMS: atom_id res chain seq x y z
N MET A 1 14.90 -36.00 71.46
CA MET A 1 14.89 -34.64 70.87
C MET A 1 15.13 -34.80 69.38
N ALA A 2 14.08 -34.67 68.57
CA ALA A 2 14.18 -34.80 67.11
C ALA A 2 14.10 -33.38 66.51
N PHE A 3 15.16 -32.95 65.85
CA PHE A 3 15.21 -31.66 65.16
C PHE A 3 14.65 -31.84 63.75
N SER A 4 13.48 -31.27 63.50
CA SER A 4 12.87 -31.19 62.17
C SER A 4 13.56 -30.08 61.38
N SER A 5 14.22 -30.44 60.27
CA SER A 5 14.83 -29.48 59.35
C SER A 5 13.79 -29.04 58.33
N ILE A 6 13.33 -27.80 58.43
CA ILE A 6 12.41 -27.18 57.48
C ILE A 6 13.26 -26.70 56.29
N SER A 7 13.10 -27.38 55.15
CA SER A 7 13.71 -26.99 53.88
C SER A 7 12.94 -25.80 53.31
N TYR A 8 13.56 -24.61 53.32
CA TYR A 8 13.02 -23.43 52.65
C TYR A 8 13.24 -23.56 51.15
N CYS A 9 12.23 -24.07 50.45
CA CYS A 9 12.15 -23.98 48.99
C CYS A 9 11.91 -22.51 48.63
N ALA A 10 12.98 -21.79 48.28
CA ALA A 10 12.89 -20.44 47.73
C ALA A 10 12.20 -20.50 46.36
N LEU A 11 10.90 -20.21 46.36
CA LEU A 11 10.09 -20.07 45.15
C LEU A 11 10.53 -18.79 44.43
N PHE A 12 11.49 -18.90 43.51
CA PHE A 12 11.79 -17.83 42.56
C PHE A 12 10.56 -17.63 41.66
N LEU A 13 9.70 -16.67 42.04
CA LEU A 13 8.68 -16.14 41.15
C LEU A 13 9.39 -15.46 39.98
N LEU A 14 9.50 -16.18 38.86
CA LEU A 14 9.83 -15.62 37.57
C LEU A 14 8.70 -14.62 37.21
N LEU A 15 8.92 -13.33 37.50
CA LEU A 15 8.14 -12.26 36.90
C LEU A 15 8.36 -12.35 35.38
N SER A 16 7.47 -13.06 34.69
CA SER A 16 7.38 -12.96 33.24
C SER A 16 6.90 -11.54 32.93
N PRO A 17 7.64 -10.73 32.18
CA PRO A 17 7.12 -9.45 31.72
C PRO A 17 5.85 -9.75 30.93
N LEU A 18 4.74 -9.12 31.31
CA LEU A 18 3.51 -9.16 30.53
C LEU A 18 3.88 -8.64 29.15
N ALA A 19 3.94 -9.52 28.14
CA ALA A 19 4.25 -9.12 26.78
C ALA A 19 3.25 -8.02 26.39
N ALA A 20 3.75 -6.81 26.17
CA ALA A 20 2.92 -5.71 25.71
C ALA A 20 2.21 -6.16 24.42
N ALA A 21 0.93 -5.86 24.29
CA ALA A 21 0.19 -6.17 23.08
C ALA A 21 0.90 -5.53 21.88
N ALA A 22 1.03 -6.28 20.78
CA ALA A 22 1.63 -5.77 19.56
C ALA A 22 0.91 -4.49 19.09
N PRO A 23 1.64 -3.50 18.55
CA PRO A 23 1.03 -2.29 18.02
C PRO A 23 0.09 -2.63 16.87
N ARG A 24 -0.97 -1.82 16.73
CA ARG A 24 -1.90 -1.92 15.61
C ARG A 24 -1.50 -0.87 14.56
N PRO A 25 -1.57 -1.20 13.26
CA PRO A 25 -1.29 -0.24 12.20
C PRO A 25 -2.31 0.89 12.26
N THR A 26 -1.87 2.12 11.99
CA THR A 26 -2.76 3.28 11.96
C THR A 26 -3.52 3.30 10.63
N PRO A 27 -4.87 3.40 10.66
CA PRO A 27 -5.64 3.59 9.43
C PRO A 27 -5.18 4.84 8.68
N TRP A 28 -5.16 4.78 7.36
CA TRP A 28 -4.92 5.97 6.56
C TRP A 28 -5.96 7.06 6.87
N PRO A 29 -5.55 8.33 6.91
CA PRO A 29 -6.50 9.42 7.07
C PRO A 29 -7.46 9.45 5.87
N PRO A 30 -8.71 9.90 6.04
CA PRO A 30 -9.69 9.92 4.94
C PRO A 30 -9.24 10.71 3.72
N GLN A 31 -8.39 11.72 3.92
CA GLN A 31 -7.84 12.56 2.88
C GLN A 31 -6.38 12.88 3.19
N PHE A 32 -5.52 12.81 2.19
CA PHE A 32 -4.15 13.28 2.30
C PHE A 32 -3.53 13.56 0.93
N HIS A 33 -2.43 14.31 0.96
CA HIS A 33 -1.51 14.48 -0.15
C HIS A 33 -0.14 13.91 0.22
N SER A 34 0.55 13.30 -0.74
CA SER A 34 1.88 12.75 -0.52
C SER A 34 2.72 12.81 -1.79
N ILE A 35 3.98 13.20 -1.63
CA ILE A 35 5.03 12.98 -2.63
C ILE A 35 5.75 11.69 -2.26
N LEU A 36 5.80 10.77 -3.20
CA LEU A 36 6.42 9.46 -3.06
C LEU A 36 7.58 9.31 -4.03
N PHE A 37 8.67 8.70 -3.57
CA PHE A 37 9.76 8.26 -4.43
C PHE A 37 9.69 6.75 -4.60
N VAL A 38 9.69 6.30 -5.85
CA VAL A 38 9.55 4.88 -6.20
C VAL A 38 10.83 4.38 -6.84
N ASN A 39 11.28 3.20 -6.42
CA ASN A 39 12.36 2.48 -7.04
C ASN A 39 11.88 1.07 -7.44
N ALA A 40 11.86 0.79 -8.73
CA ALA A 40 11.58 -0.52 -9.28
C ALA A 40 12.84 -1.06 -9.95
N SER A 41 13.71 -1.71 -9.17
CA SER A 41 14.96 -2.31 -9.65
C SER A 41 15.85 -1.34 -10.43
N GLY A 42 15.95 -0.08 -9.96
CA GLY A 42 16.70 1.00 -10.59
C GLY A 42 15.87 1.88 -11.54
N SER A 43 14.65 1.49 -11.90
CA SER A 43 13.70 2.38 -12.57
C SER A 43 13.08 3.32 -11.54
N LEU A 44 13.43 4.60 -11.60
CA LEU A 44 13.02 5.60 -10.60
C LEU A 44 11.84 6.43 -11.09
N SER A 45 10.92 6.75 -10.18
CA SER A 45 9.85 7.71 -10.44
C SER A 45 9.44 8.48 -9.19
N LEU A 46 8.78 9.62 -9.40
CA LEU A 46 8.06 10.33 -8.37
C LEU A 46 6.55 10.18 -8.60
N ILE A 47 5.80 10.02 -7.51
CA ILE A 47 4.34 10.05 -7.53
C ILE A 47 3.88 11.22 -6.66
N ASP A 48 3.09 12.10 -7.25
CA ASP A 48 2.29 13.11 -6.57
C ASP A 48 0.90 12.51 -6.37
N LEU A 49 0.65 12.03 -5.15
CA LEU A 49 -0.51 11.24 -4.75
C LEU A 49 -1.53 12.11 -4.02
N TRP A 50 -2.75 12.12 -4.54
CA TRP A 50 -3.93 12.67 -3.86
C TRP A 50 -4.90 11.54 -3.52
N TYR A 51 -5.18 11.36 -2.24
CA TYR A 51 -6.12 10.37 -1.74
C TYR A 51 -7.35 11.07 -1.15
N ASP A 52 -8.55 10.70 -1.61
CA ASP A 52 -9.80 11.29 -1.15
C ASP A 52 -10.90 10.22 -1.02
N TRP A 53 -10.86 9.52 0.12
CA TRP A 53 -11.78 8.44 0.45
C TRP A 53 -13.25 8.86 0.52
N PRO A 54 -13.63 10.00 1.17
CA PRO A 54 -15.03 10.45 1.20
C PRO A 54 -15.67 10.60 -0.18
N ASN A 55 -14.87 11.00 -1.19
CA ASN A 55 -15.32 11.14 -2.57
C ASN A 55 -14.95 9.94 -3.46
N GLY A 56 -14.38 8.88 -2.87
CA GLY A 56 -14.11 7.62 -3.55
C GLY A 56 -13.12 7.74 -4.70
N ARG A 57 -12.07 8.55 -4.56
CA ARG A 57 -11.13 8.86 -5.65
C ARG A 57 -9.68 8.88 -5.17
N ASN A 58 -8.78 8.39 -6.01
CA ASN A 58 -7.34 8.37 -5.79
C ASN A 58 -6.64 8.81 -7.08
N PHE A 59 -5.62 9.66 -6.96
CA PHE A 59 -4.95 10.24 -8.13
C PHE A 59 -3.45 10.17 -7.97
N ASN A 60 -2.82 9.30 -8.77
CA ASN A 60 -1.37 9.22 -8.89
C ASN A 60 -0.92 10.03 -10.11
N ILE A 61 -0.15 11.10 -9.90
CA ILE A 61 0.51 11.85 -10.98
C ILE A 61 1.97 11.44 -10.99
N ILE A 62 2.40 10.75 -12.04
CA ILE A 62 3.60 9.91 -12.03
C ILE A 62 4.60 10.43 -13.04
N GLN A 63 5.78 10.79 -12.53
CA GLN A 63 6.90 11.23 -13.34
C GLN A 63 8.02 10.20 -13.23
N ASP A 64 8.14 9.35 -14.26
CA ASP A 64 9.30 8.49 -14.42
C ASP A 64 10.55 9.31 -14.76
N GLN A 65 11.73 8.87 -14.31
CA GLN A 65 13.00 9.55 -14.59
C GLN A 65 13.25 9.77 -16.09
N LEU A 66 12.83 8.81 -16.93
CA LEU A 66 13.03 8.82 -18.39
C LEU A 66 11.71 8.67 -19.17
N GLY A 67 10.59 9.13 -18.61
CA GLY A 67 9.26 8.93 -19.20
C GLY A 67 8.39 10.19 -19.30
N LYS A 68 7.18 9.99 -19.82
CA LYS A 68 6.15 11.04 -19.86
C LYS A 68 5.49 11.17 -18.49
N LEU A 69 4.93 12.34 -18.22
CA LEU A 69 4.05 12.54 -17.08
C LEU A 69 2.75 11.75 -17.29
N LEU A 70 2.56 10.70 -16.51
CA LEU A 70 1.38 9.85 -16.55
C LEU A 70 0.41 10.26 -15.44
N TYR A 71 -0.86 10.35 -15.78
CA TYR A 71 -1.96 10.60 -14.86
C TYR A 71 -2.72 9.29 -14.70
N ASP A 72 -2.80 8.79 -13.48
CA ASP A 72 -3.52 7.59 -13.10
C ASP A 72 -4.61 7.96 -12.09
N LEU A 73 -5.84 8.09 -12.61
CA LEU A 73 -7.03 8.52 -11.90
C LEU A 73 -7.92 7.31 -11.62
N GLU A 74 -8.04 6.96 -10.35
CA GLU A 74 -8.71 5.77 -9.86
C GLU A 74 -9.98 6.13 -9.07
N TRP A 75 -11.01 5.31 -9.24
CA TRP A 75 -12.29 5.44 -8.57
C TRP A 75 -12.56 4.23 -7.68
N ASN A 76 -13.29 4.44 -6.58
CA ASN A 76 -13.66 3.39 -5.64
C ASN A 76 -14.56 2.30 -6.23
N ASN A 77 -15.20 2.56 -7.37
CA ASN A 77 -15.97 1.58 -8.12
C ASN A 77 -15.10 0.68 -9.01
N GLY A 78 -13.77 0.81 -8.94
CA GLY A 78 -12.83 0.01 -9.73
C GLY A 78 -12.40 0.62 -11.05
N THR A 79 -13.10 1.64 -11.55
CA THR A 79 -12.71 2.30 -12.81
C THR A 79 -11.41 3.08 -12.61
N SER A 80 -10.46 2.91 -13.52
CA SER A 80 -9.20 3.67 -13.54
C SER A 80 -8.90 4.21 -14.94
N PHE A 81 -8.38 5.43 -15.03
CA PHE A 81 -7.96 6.08 -16.27
C PHE A 81 -6.48 6.41 -16.23
N PHE A 82 -5.77 6.04 -17.31
CA PHE A 82 -4.34 6.28 -17.48
C PHE A 82 -4.16 7.16 -18.69
N TYR A 83 -3.69 8.39 -18.52
CA TYR A 83 -3.60 9.35 -19.61
C TYR A 83 -2.41 10.28 -19.51
N THR A 84 -2.07 10.91 -20.65
CA THR A 84 -1.09 12.00 -20.73
C THR A 84 -1.80 13.28 -21.13
N LEU A 85 -1.44 14.43 -20.55
CA LEU A 85 -2.01 15.74 -20.91
C LEU A 85 -1.22 16.49 -21.99
N ASP A 86 -0.09 15.92 -22.44
CA ASP A 86 0.74 16.50 -23.49
C ASP A 86 0.08 16.39 -24.88
N SER A 87 0.82 16.76 -25.94
CA SER A 87 0.31 16.69 -27.31
C SER A 87 -0.04 15.28 -27.79
N THR A 88 0.43 14.22 -27.12
CA THR A 88 0.16 12.83 -27.49
C THR A 88 -1.26 12.42 -27.14
N LYS A 89 -1.84 13.00 -26.07
CA LYS A 89 -3.24 12.75 -25.63
C LYS A 89 -3.56 11.26 -25.57
N GLU A 90 -2.64 10.50 -24.99
CA GLU A 90 -2.81 9.06 -24.83
C GLU A 90 -3.81 8.82 -23.70
N CYS A 91 -4.71 7.84 -23.89
CA CYS A 91 -5.58 7.38 -22.82
C CYS A 91 -5.93 5.90 -22.97
N ARG A 92 -5.95 5.20 -21.83
CA ARG A 92 -6.55 3.88 -21.67
C ARG A 92 -7.33 3.84 -20.35
N SER A 93 -8.28 2.94 -20.25
CA SER A 93 -9.04 2.68 -19.02
C SER A 93 -8.91 1.22 -18.60
N ALA A 94 -9.02 0.98 -17.30
CA ALA A 94 -9.10 -0.36 -16.72
C ALA A 94 -10.27 -0.43 -15.73
N GLN A 95 -10.76 -1.64 -15.50
CA GLN A 95 -11.73 -1.95 -14.45
C GLN A 95 -11.07 -2.95 -13.50
N LEU A 96 -10.92 -2.55 -12.24
CA LEU A 96 -10.31 -3.34 -11.16
C LEU A 96 -11.40 -3.74 -10.16
N ASP A 97 -11.25 -4.89 -9.50
CA ASP A 97 -12.32 -5.38 -8.61
C ASP A 97 -12.39 -4.65 -7.26
N ILE A 98 -11.26 -4.14 -6.77
CA ILE A 98 -11.17 -3.55 -5.41
C ILE A 98 -11.38 -2.04 -5.41
N GLY A 99 -11.09 -1.35 -6.52
CA GLY A 99 -10.99 0.11 -6.55
C GLY A 99 -9.82 0.62 -5.70
N ILE A 100 -10.02 1.77 -5.07
CA ILE A 100 -8.98 2.43 -4.24
C ILE A 100 -8.87 1.74 -2.87
N LEU A 101 -7.68 1.76 -2.28
CA LEU A 101 -7.46 1.20 -0.94
C LEU A 101 -8.33 1.89 0.11
N ARG A 102 -8.95 1.09 0.97
CA ARG A 102 -9.70 1.59 2.12
C ARG A 102 -8.74 2.11 3.20
N PRO A 103 -9.17 3.04 4.06
CA PRO A 103 -8.37 3.52 5.19
C PRO A 103 -7.77 2.40 6.06
N ASP A 104 -8.52 1.32 6.24
CA ASP A 104 -8.18 0.16 7.09
C ASP A 104 -7.51 -0.98 6.31
N TRP A 105 -6.92 -0.74 5.14
CA TRP A 105 -6.39 -1.80 4.28
C TRP A 105 -5.33 -2.71 4.95
N LEU A 106 -4.67 -2.25 6.03
CA LEU A 106 -3.75 -3.03 6.85
C LEU A 106 -4.41 -3.93 7.90
N ASP A 107 -5.74 -3.94 8.02
CA ASP A 107 -6.44 -4.79 8.99
C ASP A 107 -6.12 -6.28 8.77
N GLY A 108 -5.70 -6.97 9.84
CA GLY A 108 -5.24 -8.36 9.76
C GLY A 108 -3.82 -8.55 9.20
N ALA A 109 -3.04 -7.49 9.03
CA ALA A 109 -1.61 -7.60 8.73
C ALA A 109 -0.83 -8.19 9.93
N ILE A 110 0.26 -8.88 9.62
CA ILE A 110 1.14 -9.53 10.60
C ILE A 110 2.22 -8.55 11.03
N TYR A 111 2.31 -8.26 12.32
CA TYR A 111 3.39 -7.42 12.86
C TYR A 111 4.71 -8.20 12.90
N LEU A 112 5.78 -7.61 12.36
CA LEU A 112 7.10 -8.23 12.20
C LEU A 112 8.15 -7.69 13.17
N GLY A 113 7.87 -6.61 13.89
CA GLY A 113 8.82 -5.94 14.78
C GLY A 113 9.15 -4.53 14.31
N GLN A 114 10.35 -4.07 14.69
CA GLN A 114 10.80 -2.71 14.38
C GLN A 114 12.10 -2.70 13.58
N GLU A 115 12.20 -1.78 12.63
CA GLU A 115 13.37 -1.60 11.77
C GLU A 115 13.65 -0.11 11.54
N HIS A 116 14.92 0.25 11.30
CA HIS A 116 15.28 1.61 10.92
C HIS A 116 15.26 1.75 9.40
N VAL A 117 14.46 2.68 8.87
CA VAL A 117 14.34 2.99 7.44
C VAL A 117 14.23 4.51 7.27
N ASP A 118 14.97 5.07 6.30
CA ASP A 118 14.95 6.50 5.95
C ASP A 118 15.14 7.47 7.13
N GLY A 119 15.88 7.02 8.16
CA GLY A 119 16.13 7.79 9.38
C GLY A 119 15.05 7.67 10.46
N PHE A 120 14.03 6.85 10.26
CA PHE A 120 12.95 6.59 11.22
C PHE A 120 13.05 5.18 11.81
N LEU A 121 12.79 5.04 13.10
CA LEU A 121 12.46 3.75 13.70
C LEU A 121 11.00 3.44 13.35
N CYS A 122 10.75 2.35 12.65
CA CYS A 122 9.42 2.01 12.15
C CYS A 122 8.90 0.71 12.75
N ASN A 123 7.61 0.66 13.07
CA ASN A 123 6.88 -0.59 13.19
C ASN A 123 6.68 -1.17 11.77
N VAL A 124 6.83 -2.49 11.63
CA VAL A 124 6.75 -3.18 10.35
C VAL A 124 5.59 -4.16 10.35
N TRP A 125 4.73 -4.08 9.34
CA TRP A 125 3.68 -5.07 9.10
C TRP A 125 3.81 -5.68 7.71
N GLN A 126 3.52 -6.96 7.62
CA GLN A 126 3.35 -7.65 6.36
C GLN A 126 1.86 -7.89 6.15
N LYS A 127 1.35 -7.39 5.03
CA LYS A 127 0.05 -7.81 4.54
C LYS A 127 0.32 -8.90 3.51
N VAL A 128 -0.25 -10.07 3.78
CA VAL A 128 -0.59 -11.10 2.78
C VAL A 128 0.56 -11.57 1.88
N ASP A 129 1.77 -11.63 2.43
CA ASP A 129 3.02 -11.95 1.73
C ASP A 129 3.31 -11.09 0.48
N PHE A 130 2.63 -9.96 0.36
CA PHE A 130 2.65 -9.13 -0.83
C PHE A 130 3.30 -7.77 -0.58
N ILE A 131 3.00 -7.14 0.56
CA ILE A 131 3.50 -5.81 0.91
C ILE A 131 3.98 -5.77 2.35
N TRP A 132 5.15 -5.16 2.54
CA TRP A 132 5.73 -4.79 3.82
C TRP A 132 5.57 -3.30 3.99
N TYR A 133 4.95 -2.89 5.09
CA TYR A 133 4.59 -1.51 5.38
C TYR A 133 5.29 -1.04 6.64
N TYR A 134 5.94 0.12 6.54
CA TYR A 134 6.76 0.72 7.58
C TYR A 134 6.09 2.02 8.05
N GLU A 135 5.75 2.07 9.33
CA GLU A 135 5.13 3.22 9.98
C GLU A 135 6.04 3.73 11.09
N ASP A 136 6.32 5.03 11.12
CA ASP A 136 7.14 5.63 12.18
C ASP A 136 6.52 5.39 13.57
N VAL A 137 7.31 4.85 14.51
CA VAL A 137 6.83 4.52 15.86
C VAL A 137 6.40 5.74 16.68
N VAL A 138 6.87 6.94 16.31
CA VAL A 138 6.59 8.18 17.06
C VAL A 138 5.35 8.88 16.52
N THR A 139 5.29 9.09 15.21
CA THR A 139 4.22 9.89 14.57
C THR A 139 3.11 9.04 13.96
N ASN A 140 3.29 7.73 13.88
CA ASN A 140 2.42 6.79 13.17
C ASN A 140 2.24 7.12 11.68
N ARG A 141 3.14 7.92 11.09
CA ARG A 141 3.05 8.26 9.67
C ARG A 141 3.60 7.12 8.80
N PRO A 142 3.06 6.93 7.59
CA PRO A 142 3.69 6.07 6.59
C PRO A 142 5.12 6.56 6.29
N VAL A 143 6.09 5.65 6.27
CA VAL A 143 7.49 5.96 5.93
C VAL A 143 7.91 5.28 4.63
N HIS A 144 7.60 4.00 4.51
CA HIS A 144 8.09 3.19 3.42
C HIS A 144 7.18 1.97 3.20
N TRP A 145 7.12 1.47 1.97
CA TRP A 145 6.59 0.14 1.73
C TRP A 145 7.31 -0.57 0.59
N VAL A 146 7.38 -1.89 0.70
CA VAL A 146 8.07 -2.77 -0.25
C VAL A 146 7.08 -3.82 -0.72
N PHE A 147 7.01 -4.01 -2.03
CA PHE A 147 6.25 -5.10 -2.64
C PHE A 147 7.12 -6.35 -2.77
N TYR A 148 6.52 -7.54 -2.80
CA TYR A 148 7.23 -8.82 -2.99
C TYR A 148 8.10 -8.87 -4.25
N THR A 149 7.81 -8.02 -5.25
CA THR A 149 8.61 -7.84 -6.47
C THR A 149 9.92 -7.07 -6.26
N GLY A 150 10.16 -6.53 -5.06
CA GLY A 150 11.29 -5.67 -4.74
C GLY A 150 11.08 -4.19 -5.09
N ARG A 151 9.93 -3.81 -5.65
CA ARG A 151 9.56 -2.40 -5.82
C ARG A 151 9.42 -1.75 -4.43
N SER A 152 10.15 -0.66 -4.19
CA SER A 152 10.05 0.11 -2.96
C SER A 152 9.45 1.49 -3.22
N ILE A 153 8.70 1.99 -2.24
CA ILE A 153 8.16 3.34 -2.22
C ILE A 153 8.56 4.00 -0.92
N HIS A 154 9.20 5.16 -1.03
CA HIS A 154 9.64 6.00 0.07
C HIS A 154 8.73 7.22 0.17
N VAL A 155 8.19 7.49 1.36
CA VAL A 155 7.25 8.59 1.59
C VAL A 155 8.02 9.86 1.92
N MET A 156 8.06 10.80 0.97
CA MET A 156 8.81 12.05 1.13
C MET A 156 8.01 13.11 1.90
N THR A 157 6.72 13.24 1.60
CA THR A 157 5.79 14.14 2.32
C THR A 157 4.51 13.39 2.68
N PHE A 158 3.81 13.84 3.72
CA PHE A 158 2.53 13.27 4.11
C PHE A 158 1.66 14.33 4.78
N GLU A 159 0.76 14.93 4.00
CA GLU A 159 -0.06 16.07 4.39
C GLU A 159 -1.50 15.63 4.67
N VAL A 160 -1.78 15.34 5.94
CA VAL A 160 -3.09 14.88 6.40
C VAL A 160 -4.15 15.98 6.18
N GLY A 161 -5.29 15.60 5.57
CA GLY A 161 -6.41 16.50 5.31
C GLY A 161 -6.25 17.39 4.09
N ALA A 162 -5.15 17.29 3.34
CA ALA A 162 -4.98 17.98 2.07
C ALA A 162 -6.00 17.48 1.05
N VAL A 163 -6.53 18.40 0.24
CA VAL A 163 -7.57 18.15 -0.76
C VAL A 163 -7.21 18.81 -2.09
N LEU A 164 -7.56 18.14 -3.19
CA LEU A 164 -7.40 18.66 -4.54
C LEU A 164 -8.75 19.19 -5.05
N GLU A 165 -8.72 20.33 -5.73
CA GLU A 165 -9.91 20.96 -6.32
C GLU A 165 -10.68 19.98 -7.23
N ASP A 166 -12.00 19.93 -7.09
CA ASP A 166 -12.88 19.01 -7.83
C ASP A 166 -12.68 19.01 -9.35
N SER A 167 -12.33 20.18 -9.91
CA SER A 167 -12.08 20.33 -11.35
C SER A 167 -10.88 19.51 -11.86
N LYS A 168 -9.95 19.10 -10.99
CA LYS A 168 -8.76 18.32 -11.33
C LYS A 168 -9.01 16.82 -11.42
N TRP A 169 -10.10 16.33 -10.84
CA TRP A 169 -10.45 14.90 -10.80
C TRP A 169 -11.15 14.39 -12.06
N GLN A 170 -11.17 15.17 -13.14
CA GLN A 170 -11.86 14.81 -14.37
C GLN A 170 -10.89 14.22 -15.38
N ALA A 171 -11.17 12.98 -15.80
CA ALA A 171 -10.47 12.38 -16.94
C ALA A 171 -10.73 13.21 -18.22
N PRO A 172 -9.74 13.37 -19.10
CA PRO A 172 -9.91 14.13 -20.34
C PRO A 172 -10.95 13.54 -21.29
N VAL A 173 -11.62 14.38 -22.07
CA VAL A 173 -12.69 13.98 -23.01
C VAL A 173 -12.26 12.92 -24.03
N TYR A 174 -10.98 12.85 -24.39
CA TYR A 174 -10.49 11.83 -25.34
C TYR A 174 -10.42 10.42 -24.74
N CYS A 175 -10.48 10.27 -23.42
CA CYS A 175 -10.61 8.96 -22.75
C CYS A 175 -11.94 8.27 -23.02
N PHE A 176 -12.97 9.02 -23.41
CA PHE A 176 -14.32 8.50 -23.65
C PHE A 176 -14.64 8.28 -25.14
N LYS A 177 -13.68 8.54 -26.03
CA LYS A 177 -13.85 8.25 -27.46
C LYS A 177 -13.68 6.76 -27.68
N LYS A 178 -14.66 6.12 -28.35
CA LYS A 178 -14.55 4.71 -28.74
C LYS A 178 -13.30 4.52 -29.60
N GLN A 179 -12.31 3.80 -29.08
CA GLN A 179 -11.27 3.23 -29.94
C GLN A 179 -11.95 2.14 -30.78
N VAL A 180 -11.77 2.19 -32.10
CA VAL A 180 -12.26 1.12 -32.98
C VAL A 180 -11.57 -0.16 -32.53
N ALA A 181 -12.34 -1.15 -32.09
CA ALA A 181 -11.86 -2.39 -31.51
C ALA A 181 -10.83 -3.06 -32.44
N GLN A 182 -9.55 -2.89 -32.14
CA GLN A 182 -8.54 -3.87 -32.52
C GLN A 182 -8.57 -4.92 -31.42
N SER A 183 -9.01 -6.11 -31.80
CA SER A 183 -9.00 -7.31 -30.97
C SER A 183 -7.67 -7.42 -30.23
N ASP A 184 -7.70 -7.29 -28.90
CA ASP A 184 -6.56 -7.47 -28.02
C ASP A 184 -5.93 -8.86 -28.24
N PRO A 185 -4.70 -8.97 -28.77
CA PRO A 185 -3.84 -10.07 -28.36
C PRO A 185 -3.52 -9.82 -26.89
N LYS A 186 -3.71 -10.83 -26.03
CA LYS A 186 -3.22 -10.83 -24.63
C LYS A 186 -1.80 -10.22 -24.61
N SER A 187 -1.71 -8.94 -24.25
CA SER A 187 -0.45 -8.23 -24.30
C SER A 187 0.26 -8.49 -22.99
N ASP A 188 1.48 -8.97 -23.12
CA ASP A 188 2.44 -9.15 -22.05
C ASP A 188 2.73 -7.74 -21.48
N TYR A 189 1.98 -7.33 -20.46
CA TYR A 189 2.05 -5.99 -19.90
C TYR A 189 3.36 -5.81 -19.14
N LYS A 190 4.28 -5.03 -19.70
CA LYS A 190 5.39 -4.46 -18.95
C LYS A 190 4.82 -3.55 -17.86
N THR A 191 5.02 -3.97 -16.62
CA THR A 191 4.46 -3.44 -15.37
C THR A 191 5.04 -2.07 -15.00
N GLY A 192 4.73 -1.05 -15.78
CA GLY A 192 4.89 0.35 -15.38
C GLY A 192 3.63 0.80 -14.64
N VAL A 193 3.82 1.37 -13.44
CA VAL A 193 2.79 2.05 -12.63
C VAL A 193 1.84 1.15 -11.86
N GLY A 194 1.87 1.28 -10.53
CA GLY A 194 0.71 1.17 -9.63
C GLY A 194 -0.06 -0.15 -9.48
N TYR A 195 0.04 -1.09 -10.40
CA TYR A 195 -0.86 -2.24 -10.38
C TYR A 195 -0.45 -3.29 -9.35
N LEU A 196 -1.37 -3.45 -8.40
CA LEU A 196 -1.59 -4.65 -7.64
C LEU A 196 -1.89 -5.77 -8.65
N GLU A 197 -1.05 -6.80 -8.67
CA GLU A 197 -1.19 -7.98 -9.53
C GLU A 197 -2.56 -8.66 -9.28
N PRO A 198 -3.19 -9.36 -10.25
CA PRO A 198 -4.50 -9.99 -10.07
C PRO A 198 -4.60 -10.92 -8.85
N GLN A 199 -3.47 -11.46 -8.38
CA GLN A 199 -3.40 -12.27 -7.18
C GLN A 199 -3.76 -11.50 -5.90
N LEU A 200 -3.65 -10.17 -5.89
CA LEU A 200 -4.02 -9.34 -4.74
C LEU A 200 -5.53 -9.10 -4.63
N GLU A 201 -6.27 -9.31 -5.72
CA GLU A 201 -7.73 -9.16 -5.75
C GLU A 201 -8.44 -10.10 -4.78
N ASP A 202 -7.97 -11.33 -4.66
CA ASP A 202 -8.53 -12.33 -3.74
C ASP A 202 -8.15 -12.09 -2.27
N ILE A 203 -7.11 -11.30 -2.07
CA ILE A 203 -6.43 -11.18 -0.80
C ILE A 203 -6.90 -9.95 -0.01
N LEU A 204 -7.15 -8.81 -0.69
CA LEU A 204 -7.76 -7.61 -0.07
C LEU A 204 -9.27 -7.78 0.19
N ARG A 205 -9.87 -8.86 -0.29
CA ARG A 205 -11.25 -9.30 0.01
C ARG A 205 -11.45 -9.78 1.46
N GLY A 206 -10.39 -10.00 2.24
CA GLY A 206 -10.51 -10.47 3.62
C GLY A 206 -11.10 -11.89 3.73
N SER A 207 -11.07 -12.67 2.65
CA SER A 207 -11.40 -14.09 2.67
C SER A 207 -10.26 -14.88 3.31
N ALA A 208 -10.60 -15.66 4.33
CA ALA A 208 -9.70 -16.52 5.08
C ALA A 208 -8.84 -17.42 4.18
N SER A 209 -7.63 -17.71 4.69
CA SER A 209 -6.59 -18.62 4.18
C SER A 209 -7.14 -19.76 3.31
N PRO A 210 -6.57 -20.03 2.12
CA PRO A 210 -6.72 -21.35 1.54
C PRO A 210 -5.93 -22.32 2.43
N ASP A 211 -6.63 -23.36 2.88
CA ASP A 211 -6.07 -24.45 3.67
C ASP A 211 -4.81 -25.03 3.00
N VAL A 212 -3.82 -25.25 3.85
CA VAL A 212 -2.70 -26.16 3.65
C VAL A 212 -3.24 -27.52 3.21
N ASN A 213 -3.03 -27.89 1.95
CA ASN A 213 -2.89 -29.28 1.53
C ASN A 213 -2.40 -29.37 0.09
N LEU A 214 -1.11 -29.57 -0.11
CA LEU A 214 -0.58 -30.34 -1.25
C LEU A 214 0.75 -30.98 -0.83
N LEU A 215 0.66 -32.00 0.02
CA LEU A 215 1.52 -33.17 -0.11
C LEU A 215 0.80 -34.15 -1.04
N ARG A 216 1.24 -34.22 -2.30
CA ARG A 216 1.34 -35.43 -3.13
C ARG A 216 2.02 -35.12 -4.45
#